data_AF-A0A9D4QHD7-F1
#
_entry.id   AF-A0A9D4QHD7-F1
#
_cell.length_a   1.000
_cell.length_b   1.000
_cell.length_c   1.000
_cell.angle_alpha   90.00
_cell.angle_beta   90.00
_cell.angle_gamma   90.00
#
_symmetry.space_group_name_H-M   'P 1'
#
loop_
_entity.id
_entity.type
_entity.pdbx_description
1 polymer ?
#
loop_
_entity_poly.entity_id
_entity_poly.type
_entity_poly.pdbx_seq_one_letter_code
_entity_poly.pdbx_strand_id
1 'polypeptide(L)'
;MEKRVAIGLYRLCSSAEDRTIAHLFGVGRSTVNVVWRQFSTAVGQQLESQWLCMVRRAGMADHAREFFAVTGFPQAVGALDGCHFPVSPPKKHETGYYN
;
A
#
# COMPACT_ATOMS: atom_id res chain seq x y z
N MET A 1 18.50 4.67 -14.07
CA MET A 1 17.08 4.33 -13.79
C MET A 1 16.97 3.51 -12.49
N GLU A 2 17.75 2.44 -12.34
CA GLU A 2 17.77 1.55 -11.17
C GLU A 2 17.90 2.27 -9.82
N LYS A 3 18.80 3.27 -9.71
CA LYS A 3 18.95 4.08 -8.49
C LYS A 3 17.63 4.75 -8.05
N ARG A 4 16.79 5.21 -9.00
CA ARG A 4 15.51 5.87 -8.69
C ARG A 4 14.50 4.87 -8.14
N VAL A 5 14.47 3.67 -8.70
CA VAL A 5 13.63 2.55 -8.21
C VAL A 5 14.09 2.14 -6.81
N ALA A 6 15.40 2.01 -6.59
CA ALA A 6 15.96 1.66 -5.28
C ALA A 6 15.60 2.70 -4.20
N ILE A 7 15.71 4.00 -4.50
CA ILE A 7 15.27 5.09 -3.61
C ILE A 7 13.78 4.96 -3.28
N GLY A 8 12.94 4.72 -4.29
CA GLY A 8 11.49 4.56 -4.11
C GLY A 8 11.13 3.37 -3.22
N LEU A 9 11.70 2.19 -3.50
CA LEU A 9 11.49 0.98 -2.69
C LEU A 9 12.03 1.14 -1.28
N TYR A 10 13.23 1.71 -1.10
CA TYR A 10 13.79 1.95 0.22
C TYR A 10 12.90 2.88 1.05
N ARG A 11 12.31 3.90 0.41
CA ARG A 11 11.37 4.81 1.07
C ARG A 11 10.04 4.15 1.45
N LEU A 12 9.54 3.17 0.67
CA LEU A 12 8.37 2.37 1.07
C LEU A 12 8.66 1.45 2.25
N CYS A 13 9.85 0.83 2.26
CA CYS A 13 10.19 -0.21 3.23
C CYS A 13 10.85 0.33 4.51
N SER A 14 11.01 1.65 4.66
CA SER A 14 11.67 2.24 5.84
C SER A 14 11.00 3.53 6.29
N SER A 15 11.11 3.83 7.58
CA SER A 15 10.77 5.14 8.17
C SER A 15 11.92 6.15 8.08
N ALA A 16 12.93 5.89 7.23
CA ALA A 16 14.12 6.71 7.17
C ALA A 16 13.84 8.10 6.60
N GLU A 17 14.43 9.12 7.23
CA GLU A 17 14.36 10.50 6.76
C GLU A 17 15.01 10.68 5.38
N ASP A 18 14.53 11.67 4.61
CA ASP A 18 15.08 12.02 3.29
C ASP A 18 16.59 12.25 3.33
N ARG A 19 17.13 12.77 4.45
CA ARG A 19 18.57 12.98 4.64
C ARG A 19 19.35 11.66 4.65
N THR A 20 18.86 10.65 5.37
CA THR A 20 19.48 9.33 5.45
C THR A 20 19.47 8.65 4.09
N ILE A 21 18.34 8.71 3.39
CA ILE A 21 18.19 8.14 2.05
C ILE A 21 19.10 8.87 1.05
N ALA A 22 19.13 10.21 1.11
CA ALA A 22 19.99 11.02 0.25
C ALA A 22 21.48 10.66 0.42
N HIS A 23 21.92 10.50 1.67
CA HIS A 23 23.28 10.07 1.97
C HIS A 23 23.57 8.66 1.44
N LEU A 24 22.67 7.70 1.69
CA LEU A 24 22.82 6.30 1.26
C LEU A 24 22.97 6.15 -0.26
N PHE A 25 22.24 6.94 -1.05
CA PHE A 25 22.24 6.83 -2.51
C PHE A 25 23.12 7.88 -3.23
N GLY A 26 23.78 8.75 -2.46
CA GLY A 26 24.65 9.81 -2.98
C GLY A 26 23.89 10.83 -3.83
N VAL A 27 22.75 11.32 -3.35
CA VAL A 27 21.90 12.30 -4.05
C VAL A 27 21.54 13.47 -3.14
N GLY A 28 21.00 14.55 -3.71
CA GLY A 28 20.44 15.65 -2.93
C GLY A 28 19.14 15.25 -2.22
N ARG A 29 18.86 15.86 -1.05
CA ARG A 29 17.59 15.66 -0.32
C ARG A 29 16.36 15.95 -1.18
N SER A 30 16.39 17.04 -1.97
CA SER A 30 15.32 17.38 -2.91
C SER A 30 15.13 16.32 -3.97
N THR A 31 16.21 15.69 -4.45
CA THR A 31 16.17 14.61 -5.43
C THR A 31 15.43 13.39 -4.88
N VAL A 32 15.63 13.02 -3.61
CA VAL A 32 14.88 11.91 -2.97
C VAL A 32 13.38 12.14 -3.08
N ASN A 33 12.92 13.34 -2.72
CA ASN A 33 11.50 13.68 -2.73
C ASN A 33 10.89 13.72 -4.15
N VAL A 34 11.64 14.24 -5.13
CA VAL A 34 11.21 14.24 -6.54
C VAL A 34 11.11 12.81 -7.07
N VAL A 35 12.13 11.99 -6.81
CA VAL A 35 12.15 10.59 -7.23
C VAL A 35 11.03 9.80 -6.57
N TRP A 36 10.80 10.01 -5.27
CA TRP A 36 9.71 9.40 -4.52
C TRP A 36 8.36 9.64 -5.17
N ARG A 37 8.02 10.91 -5.45
CA ARG A 37 6.74 11.27 -6.09
C ARG A 37 6.58 10.63 -7.46
N GLN A 38 7.62 10.67 -8.29
CA GLN A 38 7.57 10.05 -9.62
C GLN A 38 7.41 8.53 -9.53
N PHE A 39 8.10 7.89 -8.59
CA PHE A 39 7.99 6.46 -8.34
C PHE A 39 6.59 6.09 -7.84
N SER A 40 6.07 6.78 -6.83
CA SER A 40 4.74 6.51 -6.26
C SER A 40 3.62 6.70 -7.28
N THR A 41 3.70 7.74 -8.11
CA THR A 41 2.73 7.96 -9.19
C THR A 41 2.78 6.83 -10.22
N ALA A 42 3.97 6.41 -10.64
CA ALA A 42 4.11 5.31 -11.60
C ALA A 42 3.60 3.98 -11.02
N VAL A 43 3.91 3.69 -9.76
CA VAL A 43 3.41 2.49 -9.06
C VAL A 43 1.89 2.51 -8.98
N GLY A 44 1.29 3.64 -8.57
CA GLY A 44 -0.17 3.81 -8.56
C GLY A 44 -0.79 3.53 -9.93
N GLN A 45 -0.29 4.17 -10.98
CA GLN A 45 -0.82 3.99 -12.34
C GLN A 45 -0.76 2.54 -12.85
N GLN A 46 0.26 1.77 -12.45
CA GLN A 46 0.42 0.38 -12.92
C GLN A 46 -0.32 -0.63 -12.04
N LEU A 47 -0.35 -0.41 -10.71
CA LEU A 47 -0.84 -1.39 -9.76
C LEU A 47 -2.26 -1.12 -9.26
N GLU A 48 -2.72 0.13 -9.26
CA GLU A 48 -4.06 0.48 -8.73
C GLU A 48 -5.16 -0.30 -9.42
N SER A 49 -5.16 -0.40 -10.75
CA SER A 49 -6.18 -1.15 -11.48
C SER A 49 -6.14 -2.66 -11.26
N GLN A 50 -4.99 -3.21 -10.85
CA GLN A 50 -4.81 -4.65 -10.63
C GLN A 50 -5.17 -5.06 -9.20
N TRP A 51 -4.83 -4.22 -8.22
CA TRP A 51 -4.90 -4.57 -6.80
C TRP A 51 -5.99 -3.82 -6.03
N LEU A 52 -6.43 -2.66 -6.52
CA LEU A 52 -7.49 -1.87 -5.90
C LEU A 52 -8.77 -2.00 -6.72
N CYS A 53 -9.72 -2.79 -6.22
CA CYS A 53 -11.08 -2.82 -6.75
C CYS A 53 -11.95 -1.86 -5.94
N MET A 54 -12.16 -0.65 -6.47
CA MET A 54 -13.11 0.28 -5.85
C MET A 54 -14.53 -0.21 -6.05
N VAL A 55 -15.31 -0.23 -4.97
CA VAL A 55 -16.74 -0.60 -5.02
C VAL A 55 -17.47 0.35 -5.97
N ARG A 56 -18.17 -0.23 -6.95
CA ARG A 56 -18.96 0.53 -7.95
C ARG A 56 -20.44 0.43 -7.62
N ARG A 57 -21.20 1.46 -7.99
CA ARG A 57 -22.67 1.49 -7.86
C ARG A 57 -23.36 0.24 -8.42
N ALA A 58 -22.87 -0.27 -9.55
CA ALA A 58 -23.41 -1.47 -10.19
C ALA A 58 -23.38 -2.72 -9.28
N GLY A 59 -22.40 -2.84 -8.38
CA GLY A 59 -22.27 -3.98 -7.45
C GLY A 59 -22.89 -3.74 -6.07
N MET A 60 -23.41 -2.53 -5.78
CA MET A 60 -23.95 -2.21 -4.44
C MET A 60 -25.13 -3.08 -4.04
N ALA A 61 -26.00 -3.43 -5.00
CA ALA A 61 -27.17 -4.27 -4.73
C ALA A 61 -26.76 -5.69 -4.31
N ASP A 62 -25.75 -6.26 -4.96
CA ASP A 62 -25.22 -7.57 -4.60
C ASP A 62 -24.57 -7.54 -3.21
N HIS A 63 -23.74 -6.53 -2.92
CA HIS A 63 -23.14 -6.37 -1.59
C HIS A 63 -24.17 -6.18 -0.47
N ALA A 64 -25.26 -5.45 -0.74
CA ALA A 64 -26.35 -5.28 0.23
C ALA A 64 -27.09 -6.59 0.48
N ARG A 65 -27.29 -7.40 -0.57
CA ARG A 65 -27.88 -8.75 -0.45
C ARG A 65 -26.99 -9.69 0.35
N GLU A 66 -25.68 -9.69 0.07
CA GLU A 66 -24.69 -10.49 0.79
C GLU A 66 -24.62 -10.10 2.27
N PHE A 67 -24.59 -8.80 2.56
CA PHE A 67 -24.58 -8.28 3.93
C PHE A 67 -25.85 -8.68 4.70
N PHE A 68 -27.03 -8.56 4.07
CA PHE A 68 -28.28 -9.01 4.66
C PHE A 68 -28.29 -10.52 4.92
N ALA A 69 -27.77 -11.33 3.99
CA ALA A 69 -27.72 -12.78 4.15
C ALA A 69 -26.88 -13.22 5.36
N VAL A 70 -25.84 -12.46 5.71
CA VAL A 70 -24.97 -12.76 6.86
C VAL A 70 -25.49 -12.15 8.17
N THR A 71 -26.03 -10.94 8.12
CA THR A 71 -26.32 -10.14 9.33
C THR A 71 -27.81 -10.03 9.67
N GLY A 72 -28.70 -10.28 8.71
CA GLY A 72 -30.13 -9.97 8.81
C GLY A 72 -30.46 -8.47 8.79
N PHE A 73 -29.46 -7.59 8.65
CA PHE A 73 -29.66 -6.15 8.67
C PHE A 73 -29.95 -5.60 7.26
N PRO A 74 -31.12 -5.00 7.02
CA PRO A 74 -31.54 -4.61 5.67
C PRO A 74 -30.84 -3.34 5.20
N GLN A 75 -30.65 -3.23 3.88
CA GLN A 75 -30.17 -2.01 3.20
C GLN A 75 -28.84 -1.45 3.73
N ALA A 76 -27.92 -2.33 4.14
CA ALA A 76 -26.58 -1.93 4.55
C ALA A 76 -25.51 -2.73 3.81
N VAL A 77 -24.29 -2.19 3.84
CA VAL A 77 -23.08 -2.83 3.33
C VAL A 77 -21.99 -2.76 4.39
N GLY A 78 -21.16 -3.79 4.46
CA GLY A 78 -20.03 -3.82 5.37
C GLY A 78 -18.89 -2.95 4.85
N ALA A 79 -18.23 -2.21 5.75
CA ALA A 79 -16.96 -1.56 5.49
C ALA A 79 -15.88 -2.21 6.36
N LEU A 80 -14.75 -2.55 5.74
CA LEU A 80 -13.55 -2.98 6.45
C LEU A 80 -12.64 -1.76 6.62
N ASP A 81 -12.61 -1.19 7.83
CA ASP A 81 -11.79 -0.01 8.16
C ASP A 81 -10.33 -0.40 8.47
N GLY A 82 -10.13 -1.52 9.18
CA GLY A 82 -8.83 -2.09 9.46
C GLY A 82 -8.93 -3.60 9.70
N CYS A 83 -8.05 -4.36 9.04
CA CYS A 83 -7.90 -5.79 9.29
C CYS A 83 -6.44 -6.04 9.70
N HIS A 84 -6.22 -6.58 10.89
CA HIS A 84 -4.94 -7.17 11.24
C HIS A 84 -4.83 -8.48 10.46
N PHE A 85 -4.28 -8.42 9.25
CA PHE A 85 -3.85 -9.62 8.57
C PHE A 85 -2.63 -10.15 9.32
N PRO A 86 -2.63 -11.40 9.83
CA PRO A 86 -1.43 -11.98 10.39
C PRO A 86 -0.40 -12.13 9.27
N VAL A 87 0.54 -11.18 9.18
CA VAL A 87 1.72 -11.33 8.35
C VAL A 87 2.60 -12.32 9.08
N SER A 88 2.69 -13.54 8.56
CA SER A 88 3.69 -14.50 9.01
C SER A 88 4.99 -14.17 8.29
N PRO A 89 5.99 -13.54 8.95
CA PRO A 89 7.26 -13.29 8.29
C PRO A 89 7.89 -14.64 7.88
N PRO A 90 8.53 -14.73 6.71
CA PRO A 90 9.28 -15.92 6.33
C PRO A 90 10.29 -16.26 7.43
N LYS A 91 10.41 -17.54 7.82
CA LYS A 91 11.31 -18.00 8.91
C LYS A 91 12.75 -17.48 8.81
N LYS A 92 13.21 -17.14 7.61
CA LYS A 92 14.56 -16.62 7.34
C LYS A 92 14.77 -15.17 7.80
N HIS A 93 13.70 -14.41 8.08
CA HIS A 93 13.74 -12.98 8.41
C HIS A 93 12.88 -12.63 9.64
N GLU A 94 12.57 -13.62 10.49
CA GLU A 94 11.73 -13.44 11.68
C GLU A 94 12.23 -12.33 12.62
N THR A 95 13.55 -12.17 12.75
CA THR A 95 14.19 -11.17 13.63
C THR A 95 14.06 -9.73 13.15
N GLY A 96 13.66 -9.52 11.89
CA GLY A 96 13.46 -8.18 11.30
C GLY A 96 12.02 -7.69 11.36
N TYR A 97 11.09 -8.51 11.85
CA TYR A 97 9.68 -8.18 11.89
C TYR A 97 9.31 -7.54 13.24
N TYR A 98 8.86 -6.29 13.21
CA TYR A 98 8.32 -5.57 14.36
C TYR A 98 6.89 -5.12 14.00
N ASN A 99 5.90 -5.49 14.80
CA ASN A 99 4.52 -4.99 14.71
C ASN A 99 4.40 -3.64 15.41
#